data_AF-A0A2M7U181-F1
#
_entry.id   AF-A0A2M7U181-F1
#
_cell.length_a   1.000
_cell.length_b   1.000
_cell.length_c   1.000
_cell.angle_alpha   90.00
_cell.angle_beta   90.00
_cell.angle_gamma   90.00
#
_symmetry.space_group_name_H-M   'P 1'
#
loop_
_entity.id
_entity.type
_entity.pdbx_description
1 polymer ?
#
loop_
_entity_poly.entity_id
_entity_poly.type
_entity_poly.pdbx_seq_one_letter_code
_entity_poly.pdbx_strand_id
1 'polypeptide(L)'
;MQTGVLMVAPTIGTMHGPNKGKPGHKVKLNIELAHQLLKIADRIQPETVFVAHGASTLYPEVVAYAADQMDQIGGSLSTRFSQIWKDFVGTDWDQIQGLIGAGFAKINTDTENRQTYLAGLLGALRENAAKIDIRWYDNKTTDALTQSYITKLIMAGDFGVWHEPKINVGKYIFNLNKSLKDVIEASK
;
A
#
# COMPACT_ATOMS: atom_id res chain seq x y z
N MET A 1 25.73 12.77 15.51
CA MET A 1 24.52 12.42 14.75
C MET A 1 24.33 13.47 13.66
N GLN A 2 24.41 13.12 12.37
CA GLN A 2 24.48 14.12 11.28
C GLN A 2 23.10 14.55 10.73
N THR A 3 22.08 13.69 10.82
CA THR A 3 20.77 13.94 10.19
C THR A 3 19.59 14.02 11.16
N GLY A 4 19.72 13.50 12.38
CA GLY A 4 18.65 13.51 13.40
C GLY A 4 17.39 12.73 13.04
N VAL A 5 17.44 11.86 12.03
CA VAL A 5 16.27 11.09 11.58
C VAL A 5 15.95 9.95 12.55
N LEU A 6 14.65 9.74 12.80
CA LEU A 6 14.14 8.62 13.62
C LEU A 6 13.81 7.38 12.79
N MET A 7 13.46 7.57 11.52
CA MET A 7 13.11 6.51 10.58
C MET A 7 14.12 6.44 9.44
N VAL A 8 14.57 5.24 9.10
CA VAL A 8 15.52 4.97 8.02
C VAL A 8 14.89 3.99 7.04
N ALA A 9 14.98 4.29 5.74
CA ALA A 9 14.56 3.38 4.67
C ALA A 9 15.79 2.73 4.02
N PRO A 10 16.27 1.57 4.50
CA PRO A 10 17.42 0.91 3.90
C PRO A 10 17.06 0.24 2.57
N THR A 11 18.01 0.25 1.63
CA THR A 11 17.85 -0.44 0.36
C THR A 11 18.07 -1.94 0.55
N ILE A 12 16.97 -2.71 0.53
CA ILE A 12 16.97 -4.18 0.71
C ILE A 12 16.43 -4.94 -0.50
N GLY A 13 16.37 -4.29 -1.66
CA GLY A 13 15.98 -4.89 -2.94
C GLY A 13 14.53 -4.65 -3.37
N THR A 14 13.80 -3.74 -2.71
CA THR A 14 12.46 -3.36 -3.15
C THR A 14 12.49 -2.48 -4.39
N MET A 15 11.38 -2.46 -5.15
CA MET A 15 11.17 -1.60 -6.31
C MET A 15 9.78 -0.97 -6.28
N HIS A 16 9.62 0.24 -6.79
CA HIS A 16 8.30 0.89 -6.90
C HIS A 16 7.50 0.34 -8.10
N GLY A 17 6.19 0.57 -8.08
CA GLY A 17 5.29 0.15 -9.17
C GLY A 17 4.90 -1.33 -9.11
N PRO A 18 4.22 -1.82 -10.17
CA PRO A 18 3.63 -3.17 -10.23
C PRO A 18 4.53 -4.24 -10.83
N ASN A 19 5.71 -3.88 -11.33
CA ASN A 19 6.64 -4.82 -11.98
C ASN A 19 7.89 -4.99 -11.12
N LYS A 20 7.74 -5.57 -9.92
CA LYS A 20 8.85 -5.79 -8.99
C LYS A 20 9.71 -7.02 -9.33
N GLY A 21 9.35 -7.73 -10.40
CA GLY A 21 10.05 -8.90 -10.91
C GLY A 21 9.59 -9.19 -12.33
N LYS A 22 10.10 -10.30 -12.89
CA LYS A 22 9.57 -10.83 -14.16
C LYS A 22 8.28 -11.62 -13.87
N PRO A 23 7.30 -11.63 -14.79
CA PRO A 23 6.08 -12.42 -14.63
C PRO A 23 6.38 -13.86 -14.16
N GLY A 24 5.66 -14.33 -13.14
CA GLY A 24 5.85 -15.66 -12.55
C GLY A 24 7.06 -15.82 -11.61
N HIS A 25 7.86 -14.78 -11.40
CA HIS A 25 8.96 -14.82 -10.42
C HIS A 25 8.49 -14.36 -9.04
N LYS A 26 8.96 -15.07 -8.01
CA LYS A 26 8.91 -14.58 -6.63
C LYS A 26 9.93 -13.47 -6.42
N VAL A 27 9.51 -12.37 -5.81
CA VAL A 27 10.40 -11.27 -5.48
C VAL A 27 11.20 -11.67 -4.24
N LYS A 28 12.53 -11.65 -4.35
CA LYS A 28 13.41 -11.95 -3.21
C LYS A 28 14.02 -10.65 -2.71
N LEU A 29 13.68 -10.28 -1.48
CA LEU A 29 14.32 -9.20 -0.76
C LEU A 29 15.54 -9.74 -0.01
N ASN A 30 16.50 -8.87 0.30
CA ASN A 30 17.65 -9.25 1.10
C ASN A 30 17.32 -9.20 2.60
N ILE A 31 16.54 -10.18 3.05
CA ILE A 31 16.09 -10.30 4.45
C ILE A 31 17.28 -10.50 5.40
N GLU A 32 18.32 -11.22 4.96
CA GLU A 32 19.53 -11.40 5.75
C GLU A 32 20.21 -10.04 6.03
N LEU A 33 20.37 -9.20 5.01
CA LEU A 33 20.89 -7.85 5.17
C LEU A 33 19.99 -7.01 6.09
N ALA A 34 18.67 -7.13 5.98
CA ALA A 34 17.74 -6.42 6.85
C ALA A 34 18.00 -6.74 8.34
N HIS A 35 18.19 -8.01 8.70
CA HIS A 35 18.55 -8.40 10.06
C HIS A 35 19.96 -7.93 10.47
N GLN A 36 20.92 -7.93 9.56
CA GLN A 36 22.26 -7.39 9.83
C GLN A 36 22.20 -5.88 10.13
N LEU A 37 21.42 -5.13 9.35
CA LEU A 37 21.20 -3.71 9.56
C LEU A 37 20.50 -3.43 10.90
N LEU A 38 19.53 -4.27 11.30
CA LEU A 38 18.88 -4.14 12.61
C LEU A 38 19.90 -4.30 13.74
N LYS A 39 20.75 -5.34 13.70
CA LYS A 39 21.81 -5.54 14.70
C LYS A 39 22.79 -4.36 14.79
N ILE A 40 23.04 -3.68 13.66
CA ILE A 40 23.89 -2.49 13.63
C ILE A 40 23.14 -1.29 14.24
N ALA A 41 21.89 -1.08 13.86
CA ALA A 41 21.04 -0.03 14.39
C ALA A 41 20.89 -0.15 15.92
N ASP A 42 20.61 -1.36 16.44
CA ASP A 42 20.51 -1.64 17.88
C ASP A 42 21.77 -1.28 18.67
N ARG A 43 22.94 -1.30 18.03
CA ARG A 43 24.21 -0.93 18.68
C ARG A 43 24.48 0.57 18.63
N ILE A 44 24.06 1.24 17.57
CA ILE A 44 24.41 2.65 17.31
C ILE A 44 23.33 3.59 17.85
N GLN A 45 22.07 3.23 17.64
CA GLN A 45 20.88 4.05 17.89
C GLN A 45 19.65 3.12 18.01
N PRO A 46 19.42 2.50 19.19
CA PRO A 46 18.36 1.51 19.42
C PRO A 46 16.94 1.97 19.05
N GLU A 47 16.69 3.27 19.08
CA GLU A 47 15.42 3.90 18.72
C GLU A 47 15.21 4.06 17.20
N THR A 48 16.16 3.64 16.37
CA THR A 48 16.01 3.69 14.91
C THR A 48 14.91 2.75 14.44
N VAL A 49 13.98 3.28 13.66
CA VAL A 49 12.88 2.50 13.07
C VAL A 49 13.10 2.32 11.57
N PHE A 50 12.90 1.11 11.05
CA PHE A 50 13.01 0.86 9.62
C PHE A 50 11.71 1.00 8.84
N VAL A 51 11.85 1.48 7.61
CA VAL A 51 10.74 1.74 6.67
C VAL A 51 10.99 1.00 5.35
N ALA A 52 10.00 0.23 4.90
CA ALA A 52 10.05 -0.46 3.62
C ALA A 52 9.37 0.38 2.54
N HIS A 53 10.14 0.86 1.57
CA HIS A 53 9.60 1.49 0.37
C HIS A 53 9.27 0.46 -0.70
N GLY A 54 8.33 0.77 -1.59
CA GLY A 54 8.04 -0.09 -2.75
C GLY A 54 7.60 -1.52 -2.38
N ALA A 55 6.96 -1.71 -1.23
CA ALA A 55 6.70 -3.02 -0.63
C ALA A 55 5.24 -3.49 -0.82
N SER A 56 4.54 -2.99 -1.84
CA SER A 56 3.17 -3.44 -2.11
C SER A 56 3.11 -4.93 -2.42
N THR A 57 2.20 -5.63 -1.74
CA THR A 57 1.83 -7.01 -1.99
C THR A 57 0.72 -7.00 -3.02
N LEU A 58 0.86 -7.73 -4.13
CA LEU A 58 -0.24 -7.82 -5.09
C LEU A 58 -1.12 -9.01 -4.70
N TYR A 59 -2.37 -8.74 -4.32
CA TYR A 59 -3.31 -9.78 -3.94
C TYR A 59 -3.70 -10.63 -5.17
N PRO A 60 -3.43 -11.95 -5.15
CA PRO A 60 -3.79 -12.83 -6.26
C PRO A 60 -5.27 -12.75 -6.64
N GLU A 61 -6.15 -12.57 -5.66
CA GLU A 61 -7.60 -12.46 -5.81
C GLU A 61 -7.98 -11.18 -6.57
N VAL A 62 -7.32 -10.06 -6.28
CA VAL A 62 -7.54 -8.79 -6.99
C VAL A 62 -7.09 -8.90 -8.45
N VAL A 63 -5.93 -9.52 -8.69
CA VAL A 63 -5.42 -9.75 -10.04
C VAL A 63 -6.36 -10.67 -10.84
N ALA A 64 -6.79 -11.78 -10.24
CA ALA A 64 -7.71 -12.72 -10.86
C ALA A 64 -9.07 -12.06 -11.18
N TYR A 65 -9.61 -11.30 -10.23
CA TYR A 65 -10.87 -10.58 -10.41
C TYR A 65 -10.80 -9.57 -11.55
N ALA A 66 -9.73 -8.75 -11.59
CA ALA A 66 -9.54 -7.77 -12.65
C ALA A 66 -9.35 -8.41 -14.03
N ALA A 67 -8.57 -9.49 -14.10
CA ALA A 67 -8.39 -10.26 -15.34
C ALA A 67 -9.73 -10.83 -15.86
N ASP A 68 -10.55 -11.39 -14.97
CA ASP A 68 -11.90 -11.86 -15.30
C ASP A 68 -12.79 -10.74 -15.82
N GLN A 69 -12.78 -9.56 -15.17
CA GLN A 69 -13.58 -8.42 -15.64
C GLN A 69 -13.13 -7.97 -17.04
N MET A 70 -11.82 -7.95 -17.31
CA MET A 70 -11.26 -7.56 -18.61
C MET A 70 -11.61 -8.56 -19.71
N ASP A 71 -11.53 -9.86 -19.43
CA ASP A 71 -11.86 -10.90 -20.41
C ASP A 71 -13.34 -10.81 -20.84
N GLN A 72 -14.22 -10.37 -19.93
CA GLN A 72 -15.66 -10.25 -20.18
C GLN A 72 -16.11 -8.94 -20.84
N ILE A 73 -15.33 -7.86 -20.71
CA ILE A 73 -15.59 -6.60 -21.46
C ILE A 73 -15.47 -6.83 -22.98
N GLY A 74 -14.69 -7.84 -23.40
CA GLY A 74 -14.54 -8.22 -24.80
C GLY A 74 -13.77 -7.21 -25.64
N GLY A 75 -13.72 -7.44 -26.96
CA GLY A 75 -12.97 -6.61 -27.91
C GLY A 75 -11.53 -7.06 -28.13
N SER A 76 -10.88 -6.49 -29.15
CA SER A 76 -9.59 -6.95 -29.69
C SER A 76 -8.41 -6.87 -28.71
N LEU A 77 -8.56 -6.12 -27.60
CA LEU A 77 -7.49 -5.92 -26.61
C LEU A 77 -7.75 -6.60 -25.26
N SER A 78 -8.92 -7.23 -25.06
CA SER A 78 -9.31 -7.88 -23.79
C SER A 78 -8.26 -8.87 -23.29
N THR A 79 -7.87 -9.84 -24.14
CA THR A 79 -6.83 -10.83 -23.82
C THR A 79 -5.49 -10.18 -23.47
N ARG A 80 -5.10 -9.10 -24.18
CA ARG A 80 -3.86 -8.38 -23.89
C ARG A 80 -3.92 -7.70 -22.53
N PHE A 81 -5.04 -7.06 -22.19
CA PHE A 81 -5.20 -6.39 -20.90
C PHE A 81 -5.28 -7.38 -19.74
N SER A 82 -6.02 -8.48 -19.90
CA SER A 82 -6.04 -9.59 -18.94
C SER A 82 -4.64 -10.16 -18.70
N GLN A 83 -3.83 -10.32 -19.75
CA GLN A 83 -2.45 -10.77 -19.62
C GLN A 83 -1.57 -9.75 -18.87
N ILE A 84 -1.70 -8.44 -19.16
CA ILE A 84 -0.97 -7.40 -18.41
C ILE A 84 -1.24 -7.48 -16.91
N TRP A 85 -2.49 -7.75 -16.51
CA TRP A 85 -2.84 -7.95 -15.10
C TRP A 85 -2.14 -9.17 -14.49
N LYS A 86 -2.13 -10.29 -15.20
CA LYS A 86 -1.48 -11.55 -14.80
C LYS A 86 0.05 -11.42 -14.73
N ASP A 87 0.62 -10.49 -15.48
CA ASP A 87 2.06 -10.25 -15.56
C ASP A 87 2.58 -9.34 -14.43
N PHE A 88 1.71 -8.68 -13.67
CA PHE A 88 2.14 -7.87 -12.54
C PHE A 88 2.75 -8.72 -11.43
N VAL A 89 3.82 -8.20 -10.81
CA VAL A 89 4.59 -8.91 -9.79
C VAL A 89 4.77 -8.03 -8.55
N GLY A 90 4.23 -8.51 -7.44
CA GLY A 90 4.32 -7.89 -6.13
C GLY A 90 5.45 -8.39 -5.27
N THR A 91 5.62 -7.76 -4.12
CA THR A 91 6.41 -8.35 -3.05
C THR A 91 5.58 -9.47 -2.41
N ASP A 92 6.15 -10.67 -2.30
CA ASP A 92 5.46 -11.79 -1.67
C ASP A 92 5.30 -11.56 -0.15
N TRP A 93 4.23 -12.13 0.42
CA TRP A 93 3.89 -11.90 1.83
C TRP A 93 4.96 -12.41 2.80
N ASP A 94 5.58 -13.55 2.52
CA ASP A 94 6.67 -14.11 3.32
C ASP A 94 7.87 -13.15 3.42
N GLN A 95 8.12 -12.37 2.36
CA GLN A 95 9.17 -11.35 2.37
C GLN A 95 8.79 -10.19 3.28
N ILE A 96 7.52 -9.74 3.27
CA ILE A 96 7.04 -8.71 4.18
C ILE A 96 7.14 -9.17 5.64
N GLN A 97 6.77 -10.42 5.93
CA GLN A 97 6.94 -11.01 7.26
C GLN A 97 8.42 -11.03 7.67
N GLY A 98 9.32 -11.36 6.74
CA GLY A 98 10.76 -11.26 6.97
C GLY A 98 11.21 -9.85 7.33
N LEU A 99 10.68 -8.81 6.66
CA LEU A 99 10.99 -7.42 7.00
C LEU A 99 10.45 -7.03 8.38
N ILE A 100 9.22 -7.41 8.71
CA ILE A 100 8.63 -7.16 10.03
C ILE A 100 9.51 -7.81 11.11
N GLY A 101 9.93 -9.06 10.92
CA GLY A 101 10.87 -9.75 11.81
C GLY A 101 12.25 -9.08 11.90
N ALA A 102 12.63 -8.29 10.89
CA ALA A 102 13.85 -7.49 10.85
C ALA A 102 13.65 -6.04 11.36
N GLY A 103 12.58 -5.76 12.11
CA GLY A 103 12.38 -4.48 12.79
C GLY A 103 11.80 -3.37 11.91
N PHE A 104 11.25 -3.69 10.75
CA PHE A 104 10.53 -2.72 9.93
C PHE A 104 9.15 -2.46 10.53
N ALA A 105 8.93 -1.23 11.00
CA ALA A 105 7.65 -0.82 11.62
C ALA A 105 6.78 0.02 10.68
N LYS A 106 7.22 0.27 9.44
CA LYS A 106 6.43 0.98 8.42
C LYS A 106 6.60 0.33 7.06
N ILE A 107 5.51 -0.18 6.50
CA ILE A 107 5.47 -0.77 5.16
C ILE A 107 4.68 0.16 4.23
N ASN A 108 5.34 0.75 3.24
CA ASN A 108 4.64 1.62 2.29
C ASN A 108 3.84 0.79 1.28
N THR A 109 2.55 1.06 1.19
CA THR A 109 1.60 0.43 0.27
C THR A 109 0.95 1.48 -0.63
N ASP A 110 0.87 1.21 -1.93
CA ASP A 110 0.28 2.14 -2.91
C ASP A 110 -0.21 1.39 -4.15
N THR A 111 0.70 0.68 -4.84
CA THR A 111 0.38 -0.07 -6.07
C THR A 111 -0.81 -1.01 -5.88
N GLU A 112 -0.84 -1.76 -4.78
CA GLU A 112 -1.92 -2.72 -4.50
C GLU A 112 -3.28 -2.04 -4.31
N ASN A 113 -3.29 -0.83 -3.73
CA ASN A 113 -4.51 -0.06 -3.52
C ASN A 113 -5.02 0.49 -4.86
N ARG A 114 -4.13 0.98 -5.73
CA ARG A 114 -4.51 1.41 -7.09
C ARG A 114 -5.10 0.26 -7.91
N GLN A 115 -4.50 -0.93 -7.81
CA GLN A 115 -5.02 -2.13 -8.44
C GLN A 115 -6.38 -2.54 -7.88
N THR A 116 -6.52 -2.55 -6.55
CA THR A 116 -7.79 -2.89 -5.88
C THR A 116 -8.90 -1.93 -6.27
N TYR A 117 -8.62 -0.62 -6.27
CA TYR A 117 -9.58 0.39 -6.72
C TYR A 117 -10.02 0.14 -8.16
N LEU A 118 -9.07 -0.05 -9.08
CA LEU A 118 -9.37 -0.25 -10.49
C LEU A 118 -10.15 -1.57 -10.71
N ALA A 119 -9.77 -2.64 -10.01
CA ALA A 119 -10.49 -3.91 -10.05
C ALA A 119 -11.95 -3.73 -9.59
N GLY A 120 -12.17 -3.06 -8.45
CA GLY A 120 -13.51 -2.74 -7.95
C GLY A 120 -14.33 -1.89 -8.91
N LEU A 121 -13.70 -0.92 -9.58
CA LEU A 121 -14.35 -0.07 -10.58
C LEU A 121 -14.78 -0.88 -11.81
N LEU A 122 -13.91 -1.76 -12.33
CA LEU A 122 -14.24 -2.65 -13.45
C LEU A 122 -15.44 -3.55 -13.10
N GLY A 123 -15.46 -4.07 -11.87
CA GLY A 123 -16.58 -4.84 -11.34
C GLY A 123 -17.88 -4.06 -11.31
N ALA A 124 -17.85 -2.84 -10.77
CA ALA A 124 -19.03 -1.97 -10.68
C ALA A 124 -19.55 -1.56 -12.07
N LEU A 125 -18.67 -1.22 -13.01
CA LEU A 125 -19.03 -0.93 -14.40
C LEU A 125 -19.71 -2.13 -15.07
N ARG A 126 -19.20 -3.34 -14.86
CA ARG A 126 -19.83 -4.56 -15.39
C ARG A 126 -21.19 -4.84 -14.75
N GLU A 127 -21.30 -4.63 -13.44
CA GLU A 127 -22.55 -4.82 -12.71
C GLU A 127 -23.64 -3.88 -13.23
N ASN A 128 -23.34 -2.59 -13.43
CA ASN A 128 -24.28 -1.66 -14.02
C ASN A 128 -23.62 -0.37 -14.58
N ALA A 129 -23.19 -0.40 -15.84
CA ALA A 129 -22.62 0.77 -16.52
C ALA A 129 -23.62 1.91 -16.77
N ALA A 130 -24.94 1.68 -16.62
CA ALA A 130 -25.95 2.71 -16.82
C ALA A 130 -26.19 3.58 -15.56
N LYS A 131 -25.53 3.28 -14.43
CA LYS A 131 -25.57 4.16 -13.27
C LYS A 131 -24.87 5.47 -13.60
N ILE A 132 -25.60 6.57 -13.48
CA ILE A 132 -25.06 7.93 -13.66
C ILE A 132 -24.57 8.55 -12.34
N ASP A 133 -25.05 8.03 -11.21
CA ASP A 133 -24.64 8.50 -9.90
C ASP A 133 -23.25 7.96 -9.56
N ILE A 134 -22.25 8.84 -9.65
CA ILE A 134 -20.85 8.49 -9.39
C ILE A 134 -20.64 7.88 -8.00
N ARG A 135 -21.45 8.31 -7.02
CA ARG A 135 -21.37 7.82 -5.63
C ARG A 135 -21.60 6.32 -5.54
N TRP A 136 -22.37 5.74 -6.47
CA TRP A 136 -22.59 4.31 -6.51
C TRP A 136 -21.30 3.54 -6.82
N TYR A 137 -20.48 4.02 -7.76
CA TYR A 137 -19.16 3.45 -8.05
C TYR A 137 -18.15 3.77 -6.96
N ASP A 138 -18.18 4.99 -6.42
CA ASP A 138 -17.29 5.41 -5.33
C ASP A 138 -17.51 4.53 -4.09
N ASN A 139 -18.76 4.21 -3.74
CA ASN A 139 -19.06 3.31 -2.62
C ASN A 139 -18.47 1.92 -2.86
N LYS A 140 -18.64 1.34 -4.05
CA LYS A 140 -18.11 0.01 -4.40
C LYS A 140 -16.58 -0.03 -4.34
N THR A 141 -15.92 1.00 -4.87
CA THR A 141 -14.45 1.10 -4.86
C THR A 141 -13.90 1.41 -3.47
N THR A 142 -14.61 2.21 -2.67
CA THR A 142 -14.29 2.50 -1.26
C THR A 142 -14.38 1.23 -0.42
N ASP A 143 -15.41 0.41 -0.60
CA ASP A 143 -15.54 -0.87 0.10
C ASP A 143 -14.37 -1.81 -0.25
N ALA A 144 -14.02 -1.92 -1.54
CA ALA A 144 -12.88 -2.72 -1.99
C ALA A 144 -11.55 -2.24 -1.39
N LEU A 145 -11.30 -0.92 -1.40
CA LEU A 145 -10.11 -0.33 -0.77
C LEU A 145 -10.07 -0.58 0.73
N THR A 146 -11.21 -0.42 1.42
CA THR A 146 -11.33 -0.64 2.86
C THR A 146 -10.97 -2.09 3.21
N GLN A 147 -11.47 -3.05 2.42
CA GLN A 147 -11.11 -4.46 2.57
C GLN A 147 -9.61 -4.70 2.35
N SER A 148 -9.00 -4.07 1.33
CA SER A 148 -7.55 -4.16 1.10
C SER A 148 -6.75 -3.64 2.30
N TYR A 149 -7.10 -2.47 2.83
CA TYR A 149 -6.43 -1.89 3.99
C TYR A 149 -6.59 -2.76 5.25
N ILE A 150 -7.80 -3.24 5.54
CA ILE A 150 -8.05 -4.12 6.68
C ILE A 150 -7.25 -5.42 6.55
N THR A 151 -7.27 -6.04 5.37
CA THR A 151 -6.50 -7.28 5.12
C THR A 151 -5.02 -7.03 5.36
N LYS A 152 -4.48 -5.91 4.88
CA LYS A 152 -3.07 -5.55 5.12
C LYS A 152 -2.76 -5.38 6.61
N LEU A 153 -3.61 -4.70 7.36
CA LEU A 153 -3.45 -4.53 8.81
C LEU A 153 -3.49 -5.86 9.54
N ILE A 154 -4.40 -6.77 9.15
CA ILE A 154 -4.49 -8.12 9.73
C ILE A 154 -3.19 -8.90 9.44
N MET A 155 -2.74 -8.88 8.18
CA MET A 155 -1.50 -9.53 7.76
C MET A 155 -0.31 -8.98 8.56
N ALA A 156 -0.19 -7.65 8.70
CA ALA A 156 0.88 -7.00 9.46
C ALA A 156 0.81 -7.21 10.99
N GLY A 157 -0.31 -7.70 11.53
CA GLY A 157 -0.53 -7.82 12.97
C GLY A 157 -0.97 -6.53 13.66
N ASP A 158 -1.34 -5.50 12.90
CA ASP A 158 -1.73 -4.17 13.39
C ASP A 158 -3.26 -3.99 13.45
N PHE A 159 -4.04 -4.99 13.04
CA PHE A 159 -5.50 -4.88 13.08
C PHE A 159 -6.02 -4.83 14.52
N GLY A 160 -6.78 -3.78 14.84
CA GLY A 160 -7.28 -3.53 16.20
C GLY A 160 -6.22 -2.98 17.16
N VAL A 161 -4.99 -2.77 16.71
CA VAL A 161 -3.94 -2.09 17.47
C VAL A 161 -4.09 -0.58 17.26
N TRP A 162 -4.86 0.05 18.14
CA TRP A 162 -5.03 1.50 18.15
C TRP A 162 -4.36 2.10 19.39
N HIS A 163 -3.43 3.01 19.15
CA HIS A 163 -2.96 3.91 20.19
C HIS A 163 -3.61 5.26 19.95
N GLU A 164 -4.40 5.72 20.91
CA GLU A 164 -4.98 7.07 20.85
C GLU A 164 -3.86 8.09 20.61
N PRO A 165 -3.91 8.86 19.53
CA PRO A 165 -2.90 9.86 19.28
C PRO A 165 -2.91 10.85 20.46
N LYS A 166 -1.73 11.10 21.05
CA LYS A 166 -1.57 12.12 22.10
C LYS A 166 -1.75 13.56 21.59
N ILE A 167 -2.33 13.71 20.40
CA ILE A 167 -2.52 14.94 19.68
C ILE A 167 -4.01 15.24 19.67
N ASN A 168 -4.40 16.43 20.13
CA ASN A 168 -5.78 16.87 20.04
C ASN A 168 -6.10 17.21 18.57
N VAL A 169 -6.53 16.21 17.79
CA VAL A 169 -6.89 16.36 16.37
C VAL A 169 -7.97 17.42 16.14
N GLY A 170 -8.85 17.64 17.12
CA GLY A 170 -9.87 18.70 17.09
C GLY A 170 -9.31 20.12 17.06
N LYS A 171 -8.01 20.32 17.38
CA LYS A 171 -7.32 21.61 17.22
C LYS A 171 -7.07 21.94 15.74
N TYR A 172 -6.94 20.95 14.86
CA TYR A 172 -6.56 21.11 13.45
C TYR A 172 -7.79 21.08 12.55
N ILE A 173 -8.64 22.10 12.67
CA ILE A 173 -9.86 22.22 11.85
C ILE A 173 -9.50 22.85 10.51
N PHE A 174 -9.71 22.09 9.43
CA PHE A 174 -9.68 22.64 8.07
C PHE A 174 -10.84 23.63 7.90
N ASN A 175 -10.51 24.92 7.72
CA ASN A 175 -11.50 25.98 7.59
C ASN A 175 -11.17 26.82 6.35
N LEU A 176 -12.00 26.69 5.31
CA LEU A 176 -11.85 27.39 4.04
C LEU A 176 -11.94 28.93 4.17
N ASN A 177 -12.44 29.45 5.29
CA ASN A 177 -12.53 30.88 5.56
C ASN A 177 -11.27 31.45 6.26
N LYS A 178 -10.27 30.62 6.58
CA LYS A 178 -9.00 31.06 7.17
C LYS A 178 -7.89 31.05 6.12
N SER A 179 -7.03 32.07 6.13
CA SER A 179 -5.86 32.07 5.25
C SER A 179 -4.81 31.06 5.71
N LEU A 180 -3.94 30.62 4.80
CA LEU A 180 -2.82 29.74 5.14
C LEU A 180 -1.93 30.34 6.25
N LYS A 181 -1.76 31.66 6.27
CA LYS A 181 -1.01 32.37 7.30
C LYS A 181 -1.66 32.22 8.68
N ASP A 182 -2.97 32.42 8.77
CA ASP A 182 -3.73 32.31 10.03
C ASP A 182 -3.66 30.89 10.60
N VAL A 183 -3.69 29.88 9.72
CA VAL A 183 -3.55 28.47 10.11
C VAL A 183 -2.16 28.17 10.65
N ILE A 184 -1.10 28.69 10.01
CA ILE A 184 0.29 28.50 10.45
C ILE A 184 0.56 29.21 11.78
N GLU A 185 0.07 30.44 11.97
CA GLU A 185 0.23 31.18 13.22
C GLU A 185 -0.49 30.51 14.40
N ALA A 186 -1.69 29.96 14.19
CA ALA A 186 -2.43 29.23 15.21
C ALA A 186 -1.83 27.85 15.58
N SER A 187 -0.88 27.38 14.78
CA SER A 187 -0.21 26.07 14.96
C SER A 187 1.12 26.15 15.72
N LYS A 188 1.63 27.36 15.96
CA LYS A 188 2.77 27.61 16.86
C LYS A 188 2.31 27.57 18.32
#